data_AF-A0A2P7Q1E7-F1
#
_entry.id   AF-A0A2P7Q1E7-F1
#
_cell.length_a   1.000
_cell.length_b   1.000
_cell.length_c   1.000
_cell.angle_alpha   90.00
_cell.angle_beta   90.00
_cell.angle_gamma   90.00
#
_symmetry.space_group_name_H-M   'P 1'
#
loop_
_entity.id
_entity.type
_entity.pdbx_description
1 polymer ?
#
loop_
_entity_poly.entity_id
_entity_poly.type
_entity_poly.pdbx_seq_one_letter_code
_entity_poly.pdbx_strand_id
1 'polypeptide(L)'
;MSLSKNYVELYSNYFNEIDDINKSLKMFKLKKNNALKKGIFASDEEVYELETQLMGQPSDKLEKLIETTKADNEYVESQKEEISKNKNLADVLNILEDSDEDKLEMAKENDMVQIYRFSNGDMYIGRLLDGKMIGVGSYIFSPDSEENDGNINTEYIGNFVNGIRDGKGIFTFSNGNEYIGSFKNNKSTGIGRMKYNNGDEYLGNWLDGKKDGLGIYTWNDGYIYIGNFKDSKMDGIGSCFNSKGELVYDGEWKKGQIHGKGRYMWSKHKWYEGEFQQGQKHGEGIFYLNNDPIYNGTWKYDKPSIFNKTFEEVFSNFN
;
A
#
# COMPACT_ATOMS: atom_id res chain seq x y z
N MET A 1 21.70 -8.32 22.65
CA MET A 1 21.74 -6.84 22.57
C MET A 1 20.48 -6.43 21.86
N SER A 2 19.67 -5.60 22.50
CA SER A 2 18.41 -5.10 21.96
C SER A 2 18.67 -4.19 20.76
N LEU A 3 17.74 -4.18 19.79
CA LEU A 3 17.62 -3.09 18.82
C LEU A 3 17.79 -1.73 19.52
N SER A 4 18.40 -0.76 18.84
CA SER A 4 18.54 0.59 19.41
C SER A 4 17.17 1.12 19.85
N LYS A 5 17.12 1.90 20.94
CA LYS A 5 15.87 2.48 21.45
C LYS A 5 15.10 3.24 20.36
N ASN A 6 15.84 3.93 19.49
CA ASN A 6 15.30 4.68 18.36
C ASN A 6 14.56 3.77 17.37
N TYR A 7 15.03 2.55 17.15
CA TYR A 7 14.37 1.59 16.24
C TYR A 7 13.07 1.07 16.81
N VAL A 8 13.04 0.77 18.10
CA VAL A 8 11.82 0.33 18.79
C VAL A 8 10.77 1.44 18.72
N GLU A 9 11.16 2.68 18.98
CA GLU A 9 10.27 3.83 18.90
C GLU A 9 9.74 4.08 17.48
N LEU A 10 10.61 4.02 16.47
CA LEU A 10 10.21 4.14 15.06
C LEU A 10 9.19 3.06 14.67
N TYR A 11 9.49 1.81 15.00
CA TYR A 11 8.60 0.68 14.73
C TYR A 11 7.25 0.86 15.42
N SER A 12 7.25 1.22 16.71
CA SER A 12 6.02 1.46 17.48
C SER A 12 5.18 2.57 16.86
N ASN A 13 5.79 3.68 16.43
CA ASN A 13 5.08 4.79 15.80
C ASN A 13 4.40 4.35 14.50
N TYR A 14 5.14 3.69 13.61
CA TYR A 14 4.56 3.19 12.36
C TYR A 14 3.48 2.15 12.60
N PHE A 15 3.71 1.21 13.51
CA PHE A 15 2.74 0.17 13.82
C PHE A 15 1.42 0.73 14.38
N ASN A 16 1.50 1.76 15.23
CA ASN A 16 0.31 2.45 15.75
C ASN A 16 -0.51 3.09 14.62
N GLU A 17 0.13 3.71 13.62
CA GLU A 17 -0.59 4.25 12.47
C GLU A 17 -1.34 3.16 11.68
N ILE A 18 -0.71 2.00 11.50
CA ILE A 18 -1.33 0.84 10.82
C ILE A 18 -2.51 0.28 11.62
N ASP A 19 -2.38 0.18 12.95
CA ASP A 19 -3.44 -0.29 13.83
C ASP A 19 -4.65 0.68 13.82
N ASP A 20 -4.39 1.98 13.79
CA ASP A 20 -5.43 3.00 13.68
C ASP A 20 -6.19 2.94 12.34
N ILE A 21 -5.50 2.65 11.24
CA ILE A 21 -6.15 2.39 9.94
C ILE A 21 -7.09 1.19 10.08
N ASN A 22 -6.62 0.07 10.62
CA ASN A 22 -7.44 -1.13 10.81
C ASN A 22 -8.67 -0.87 11.69
N LYS A 23 -8.52 -0.13 12.79
CA LYS A 23 -9.63 0.28 13.66
C LYS A 23 -10.65 1.13 12.91
N SER A 24 -10.18 2.13 12.14
CA SER A 24 -11.05 3.05 11.41
C SER A 24 -11.92 2.35 10.35
N LEU A 25 -11.42 1.27 9.75
CA LEU A 25 -12.14 0.52 8.71
C LEU A 25 -13.03 -0.60 9.25
N LYS A 26 -12.95 -0.91 10.56
CA LYS A 26 -13.69 -2.02 11.18
C LYS A 26 -15.21 -1.91 11.00
N MET A 27 -15.77 -0.72 11.26
CA MET A 27 -17.22 -0.51 11.12
C MET A 27 -17.69 -0.60 9.68
N PHE A 28 -16.88 -0.12 8.72
CA PHE A 28 -17.19 -0.26 7.31
C PHE A 28 -17.20 -1.73 6.87
N LYS A 29 -16.21 -2.53 7.29
CA LYS A 29 -16.18 -3.99 7.00
C LYS A 29 -17.47 -4.68 7.48
N LEU A 30 -18.02 -4.29 8.64
CA LEU A 30 -19.32 -4.79 9.12
C LEU A 30 -20.49 -4.36 8.22
N LYS A 31 -20.56 -3.08 7.84
CA LYS A 31 -21.59 -2.55 6.94
C LYS A 31 -21.56 -3.23 5.57
N LYS A 32 -20.37 -3.40 4.99
CA LYS A 32 -20.12 -4.14 3.74
C LYS A 32 -20.70 -5.56 3.83
N ASN A 33 -20.35 -6.32 4.87
CA ASN A 33 -20.84 -7.69 5.05
C ASN A 33 -22.36 -7.75 5.22
N ASN A 34 -22.96 -6.77 5.90
CA ASN A 34 -24.40 -6.66 6.04
C ASN A 34 -25.10 -6.35 4.70
N ALA A 35 -24.56 -5.45 3.88
CA ALA A 35 -25.09 -5.15 2.56
C ALA A 35 -25.03 -6.36 1.63
N LEU A 36 -23.89 -7.08 1.62
CA LEU A 36 -23.72 -8.34 0.90
C LEU A 36 -24.76 -9.39 1.32
N LYS A 37 -24.98 -9.55 2.63
CA LYS A 37 -25.96 -10.50 3.16
C LYS A 37 -27.40 -10.13 2.81
N LYS A 38 -27.74 -8.84 2.79
CA LYS A 38 -29.09 -8.33 2.52
C LYS A 38 -29.38 -8.14 1.03
N GLY A 39 -28.37 -8.16 0.16
CA GLY A 39 -28.54 -7.88 -1.26
C GLY A 39 -29.00 -6.45 -1.53
N ILE A 40 -28.39 -5.46 -0.86
CA ILE A 40 -28.72 -4.04 -1.07
C ILE A 40 -28.00 -3.57 -2.35
N PHE A 41 -28.58 -3.87 -3.50
CA PHE A 41 -28.04 -3.50 -4.81
C PHE A 41 -28.46 -2.08 -5.21
N ALA A 42 -27.57 -1.40 -5.91
CA ALA A 42 -27.89 -0.17 -6.64
C ALA A 42 -28.77 -0.49 -7.86
N SER A 43 -29.49 0.52 -8.33
CA SER A 43 -30.23 0.44 -9.59
C SER A 43 -29.30 0.41 -10.82
N ASP A 44 -29.80 -0.12 -11.94
CA ASP A 44 -29.03 -0.17 -13.19
C ASP A 44 -28.63 1.24 -13.69
N GLU A 45 -29.45 2.26 -13.41
CA GLU A 45 -29.17 3.66 -13.74
C GLU A 45 -28.00 4.21 -12.90
N GLU A 46 -28.01 3.99 -11.58
CA GLU A 46 -26.89 4.38 -10.71
C GLU A 46 -25.58 3.67 -11.10
N VAL A 47 -25.66 2.40 -11.50
CA VAL A 47 -24.50 1.64 -12.01
C VAL A 47 -24.00 2.27 -13.32
N TYR A 48 -24.89 2.54 -14.26
CA TYR A 48 -24.55 3.14 -15.57
C TYR A 48 -23.86 4.50 -15.43
N GLU A 49 -24.36 5.37 -14.55
CA GLU A 49 -23.76 6.69 -14.29
C GLU A 49 -22.32 6.55 -13.77
N LEU A 50 -22.12 5.68 -12.76
CA LEU A 50 -20.80 5.43 -12.17
C LEU A 50 -19.83 4.78 -13.17
N GLU A 51 -20.30 3.82 -13.97
CA GLU A 51 -19.49 3.19 -15.02
C GLU A 51 -19.04 4.20 -16.08
N THR A 52 -19.96 5.05 -16.55
CA THR A 52 -19.67 6.07 -17.56
C THR A 52 -18.59 7.02 -17.06
N GLN A 53 -18.64 7.40 -15.78
CA GLN A 53 -17.61 8.24 -15.17
C GLN A 53 -16.24 7.53 -15.08
N LEU A 54 -16.22 6.24 -14.71
CA LEU A 54 -14.97 5.49 -14.49
C LEU A 54 -14.32 5.02 -15.80
N MET A 55 -15.12 4.62 -16.79
CA MET A 55 -14.67 3.90 -17.99
C MET A 55 -14.89 4.70 -19.29
N GLY A 56 -15.60 5.83 -19.25
CA GLY A 56 -15.84 6.71 -20.39
C GLY A 56 -17.05 6.30 -21.25
N GLN A 57 -17.14 5.04 -21.68
CA GLN A 57 -18.32 4.46 -22.34
C GLN A 57 -18.76 3.19 -21.59
N PRO A 58 -20.04 3.07 -21.20
CA PRO A 58 -20.59 1.85 -20.60
C PRO A 58 -20.65 0.71 -21.63
N SER A 59 -20.74 -0.54 -21.18
CA SER A 59 -20.75 -1.67 -22.12
C SER A 59 -22.04 -1.73 -22.94
N ASP A 60 -21.95 -2.18 -24.21
CA ASP A 60 -23.09 -2.43 -25.12
C ASP A 60 -24.22 -3.26 -24.47
N LYS A 61 -23.88 -4.11 -23.50
CA LYS A 61 -24.83 -4.96 -22.76
C LYS A 61 -25.69 -4.14 -21.81
N LEU A 62 -25.12 -3.14 -21.15
CA LEU A 62 -25.84 -2.26 -20.22
C LEU A 62 -26.66 -1.22 -20.99
N GLU A 63 -26.14 -0.70 -22.11
CA GLU A 63 -26.89 0.16 -23.03
C GLU A 63 -28.16 -0.53 -23.55
N LYS A 64 -28.04 -1.78 -24.04
CA LYS A 64 -29.20 -2.57 -24.47
C LYS A 64 -30.18 -2.86 -23.34
N LEU A 65 -29.70 -3.12 -22.11
CA LEU A 65 -30.57 -3.37 -20.97
C LEU A 65 -31.42 -2.14 -20.61
N ILE A 66 -30.82 -0.94 -20.68
CA ILE A 66 -31.50 0.34 -20.48
C ILE A 66 -32.46 0.66 -21.63
N GLU A 67 -32.08 0.40 -22.88
CA GLU A 67 -33.00 0.55 -24.02
C GLU A 67 -34.22 -0.37 -23.89
N THR A 68 -34.02 -1.59 -23.38
CA THR A 68 -35.10 -2.56 -23.15
C THR A 68 -36.00 -2.14 -21.97
N THR A 69 -35.43 -1.65 -20.87
CA THR A 69 -36.22 -1.13 -19.72
C THR A 69 -36.90 0.21 -20.03
N LYS A 70 -36.33 1.04 -20.92
CA LYS A 70 -37.00 2.23 -21.47
C LYS A 70 -38.20 1.86 -22.35
N ALA A 71 -38.13 0.75 -23.09
CA ALA A 71 -39.26 0.23 -23.87
C ALA A 71 -40.40 -0.33 -22.97
N ASP A 72 -40.07 -0.91 -21.82
CA ASP A 72 -41.06 -1.38 -20.84
C ASP A 72 -41.61 -0.25 -19.92
N ASN A 73 -41.03 0.95 -19.97
CA ASN A 73 -41.39 2.10 -19.14
C ASN A 73 -42.47 3.04 -19.72
N GLU A 74 -43.07 2.72 -20.88
CA GLU A 74 -44.24 3.47 -21.39
C GLU A 74 -45.46 3.38 -20.44
N TYR A 75 -45.52 2.34 -19.58
CA TYR A 75 -46.54 2.19 -18.53
C TYR A 75 -46.24 3.02 -17.27
N VAL A 76 -44.98 3.36 -17.02
CA VAL A 76 -44.56 4.17 -15.86
C VAL A 76 -44.67 5.65 -16.16
N GLU A 77 -44.42 6.08 -17.40
CA GLU A 77 -44.65 7.47 -17.83
C GLU A 77 -46.14 7.84 -17.79
N SER A 78 -47.06 6.91 -18.07
CA SER A 78 -48.50 7.16 -17.92
C SER A 78 -48.94 7.36 -16.46
N GLN A 79 -48.15 6.89 -15.49
CA GLN A 79 -48.39 7.08 -14.05
C GLN A 79 -47.74 8.38 -13.52
N LYS A 80 -46.61 8.83 -14.11
CA LYS A 80 -45.95 10.10 -13.77
C LYS A 80 -46.76 11.34 -14.18
N GLU A 81 -47.48 11.28 -15.30
CA GLU A 81 -48.42 12.35 -15.70
C GLU A 81 -49.58 12.53 -14.69
N GLU A 82 -50.00 11.45 -14.03
CA GLU A 82 -51.03 11.47 -12.98
C GLU A 82 -50.50 12.06 -11.66
N ILE A 83 -49.23 11.84 -11.34
CA ILE A 83 -48.55 12.38 -10.14
C ILE A 83 -48.22 13.87 -10.29
N SER A 84 -47.92 14.34 -11.52
CA SER A 84 -47.65 15.77 -11.81
C SER A 84 -48.81 16.73 -11.49
N LYS A 85 -50.02 16.20 -11.27
CA LYS A 85 -51.23 16.97 -10.93
C LYS A 85 -51.40 17.19 -9.42
N ASN A 86 -50.53 16.64 -8.57
CA ASN A 86 -50.58 16.81 -7.12
C ASN A 86 -49.74 18.02 -6.65
N LYS A 87 -50.44 19.01 -6.07
CA LYS A 87 -50.03 20.41 -5.97
C LYS A 87 -49.20 20.78 -4.73
N ASN A 88 -48.33 19.88 -4.24
CA ASN A 88 -47.62 20.10 -2.96
C ASN A 88 -46.11 19.82 -3.02
N LEU A 89 -45.42 20.20 -4.11
CA LEU A 89 -43.95 20.17 -4.15
C LEU A 89 -43.36 21.21 -5.13
N ALA A 90 -43.85 22.45 -5.07
CA ALA A 90 -43.34 23.55 -5.91
C ALA A 90 -42.29 24.44 -5.23
N ASP A 91 -41.98 24.21 -3.94
CA ASP A 91 -41.16 25.15 -3.15
C ASP A 91 -39.69 24.72 -2.98
N VAL A 92 -39.21 23.66 -3.65
CA VAL A 92 -37.83 23.14 -3.46
C VAL A 92 -36.87 23.55 -4.60
N LEU A 93 -37.35 24.28 -5.61
CA LEU A 93 -36.55 24.65 -6.80
C LEU A 93 -36.03 26.09 -6.81
N ASN A 94 -35.77 26.67 -5.63
CA ASN A 94 -34.96 27.88 -5.53
C ASN A 94 -33.91 27.70 -4.45
N ILE A 95 -32.65 27.54 -4.89
CA ILE A 95 -31.42 28.19 -4.40
C ILE A 95 -30.24 27.24 -4.68
N LEU A 96 -29.54 27.53 -5.78
CA LEU A 96 -28.13 27.20 -5.98
C LEU A 96 -27.36 28.45 -5.54
N GLU A 97 -26.72 28.40 -4.38
CA GLU A 97 -25.46 29.08 -4.05
C GLU A 97 -25.09 28.80 -2.58
N ASP A 98 -23.83 28.45 -2.37
CA ASP A 98 -23.08 28.28 -1.12
C ASP A 98 -23.36 27.08 -0.19
N SER A 99 -22.32 26.23 -0.11
CA SER A 99 -22.01 25.26 0.96
C SER A 99 -23.15 24.36 1.43
N ASP A 100 -23.37 23.24 0.74
CA ASP A 100 -24.42 22.28 1.12
C ASP A 100 -24.03 21.44 2.35
N GLU A 101 -24.17 22.03 3.54
CA GLU A 101 -24.40 21.27 4.78
C GLU A 101 -25.59 20.31 4.62
N ASP A 102 -26.58 20.66 3.80
CA ASP A 102 -27.77 19.87 3.48
C ASP A 102 -27.48 18.62 2.64
N LYS A 103 -26.53 18.67 1.68
CA LYS A 103 -26.06 17.46 0.96
C LYS A 103 -25.24 16.56 1.86
N LEU A 104 -24.47 17.14 2.79
CA LEU A 104 -23.80 16.40 3.83
C LEU A 104 -24.81 15.79 4.83
N GLU A 105 -25.97 16.40 5.02
CA GLU A 105 -27.05 15.95 5.89
C GLU A 105 -27.90 14.83 5.25
N MET A 106 -28.25 14.93 3.97
CA MET A 106 -28.81 13.81 3.19
C MET A 106 -27.85 12.61 3.12
N ALA A 107 -26.55 12.89 3.00
CA ALA A 107 -25.49 11.90 3.14
C ALA A 107 -25.43 11.31 4.57
N LYS A 108 -25.73 12.06 5.62
CA LYS A 108 -25.76 11.54 7.00
C LYS A 108 -27.01 10.70 7.27
N GLU A 109 -28.15 11.01 6.65
CA GLU A 109 -29.40 10.26 6.82
C GLU A 109 -29.39 8.88 6.14
N ASN A 110 -28.72 8.73 4.99
CA ASN A 110 -28.53 7.44 4.33
C ASN A 110 -27.19 6.79 4.71
N ASP A 111 -27.09 6.27 5.93
CA ASP A 111 -25.95 5.46 6.40
C ASP A 111 -25.88 4.05 5.72
N MET A 112 -26.67 3.85 4.66
CA MET A 112 -26.68 2.66 3.81
C MET A 112 -25.49 2.67 2.85
N VAL A 113 -24.82 1.52 2.76
CA VAL A 113 -23.87 1.21 1.67
C VAL A 113 -24.60 0.32 0.67
N GLN A 114 -24.45 0.59 -0.61
CA GLN A 114 -25.04 -0.18 -1.69
C GLN A 114 -23.99 -1.01 -2.43
N ILE A 115 -24.44 -2.03 -3.16
CA ILE A 115 -23.61 -2.86 -4.03
C ILE A 115 -23.84 -2.45 -5.48
N TYR A 116 -22.78 -1.96 -6.12
CA TYR A 116 -22.72 -1.60 -7.53
C TYR A 116 -21.97 -2.72 -8.24
N ARG A 117 -22.64 -3.48 -9.11
CA ARG A 117 -22.02 -4.52 -9.93
C ARG A 117 -21.83 -4.01 -11.33
N PHE A 118 -20.57 -3.90 -11.74
CA PHE A 118 -20.20 -3.42 -13.05
C PHE A 118 -20.29 -4.52 -14.10
N SER A 119 -20.48 -4.12 -15.34
CA SER A 119 -20.58 -4.94 -16.53
C SER A 119 -19.28 -5.67 -16.88
N ASN A 120 -18.12 -5.11 -16.48
CA ASN A 120 -16.82 -5.78 -16.53
C ASN A 120 -16.61 -6.79 -15.37
N GLY A 121 -17.62 -6.99 -14.51
CA GLY A 121 -17.56 -7.91 -13.37
C GLY A 121 -17.00 -7.30 -12.09
N ASP A 122 -16.36 -6.12 -12.15
CA ASP A 122 -15.94 -5.40 -10.95
C ASP A 122 -17.13 -5.08 -10.04
N MET A 123 -16.86 -4.85 -8.77
CA MET A 123 -17.89 -4.49 -7.81
C MET A 123 -17.42 -3.37 -6.89
N TYR A 124 -18.25 -2.35 -6.73
CA TYR A 124 -18.08 -1.32 -5.70
C TYR A 124 -19.13 -1.50 -4.61
N ILE A 125 -18.71 -1.38 -3.35
CA ILE A 125 -19.60 -1.34 -2.19
C ILE A 125 -19.29 -0.07 -1.42
N GLY A 126 -20.24 0.83 -1.33
CA GLY A 126 -20.00 2.10 -0.67
C GLY A 126 -21.07 3.11 -0.99
N ARG A 127 -20.66 4.38 -1.06
CA ARG A 127 -21.55 5.52 -1.19
C ARG A 127 -21.11 6.39 -2.35
N LEU A 128 -22.09 6.94 -3.05
CA LEU A 128 -21.88 7.91 -4.09
C LEU A 128 -22.34 9.30 -3.64
N LEU A 129 -21.73 10.32 -4.22
CA LEU A 129 -22.21 11.70 -4.24
C LEU A 129 -22.01 12.21 -5.66
N ASP A 130 -23.09 12.63 -6.31
CA ASP A 130 -23.10 13.07 -7.71
C ASP A 130 -22.40 12.08 -8.65
N GLY A 131 -22.74 10.79 -8.53
CA GLY A 131 -22.14 9.69 -9.31
C GLY A 131 -20.73 9.28 -8.86
N LYS A 132 -20.08 10.00 -7.94
CA LYS A 132 -18.68 9.75 -7.55
C LYS A 132 -18.55 8.95 -6.26
N MET A 133 -17.63 7.99 -6.22
CA MET A 133 -17.28 7.30 -4.98
C MET A 133 -16.73 8.28 -3.93
N ILE A 134 -17.30 8.23 -2.73
CA ILE A 134 -16.91 9.09 -1.60
C ILE A 134 -16.82 8.30 -0.29
N GLY A 135 -16.06 8.85 0.67
CA GLY A 135 -15.97 8.28 2.01
C GLY A 135 -15.29 6.92 2.01
N VAL A 136 -15.62 6.06 2.98
CA VAL A 136 -15.05 4.71 3.02
C VAL A 136 -15.86 3.77 2.11
N GLY A 137 -15.17 3.09 1.19
CA GLY A 137 -15.76 2.14 0.25
C GLY A 137 -14.89 0.88 0.06
N SER A 138 -15.45 -0.11 -0.64
CA SER A 138 -14.84 -1.36 -1.05
C SER A 138 -14.87 -1.42 -2.57
N TYR A 139 -13.73 -1.52 -3.25
CA TYR A 139 -13.69 -1.79 -4.68
C TYR A 139 -13.03 -3.15 -4.88
N ILE A 140 -13.76 -4.07 -5.49
CA ILE A 140 -13.35 -5.45 -5.75
C ILE A 140 -13.17 -5.56 -7.26
N PHE A 141 -11.94 -5.81 -7.69
CA PHE A 141 -11.63 -6.04 -9.08
C PHE A 141 -11.93 -7.50 -9.41
N SER A 142 -12.72 -7.72 -10.45
CA SER A 142 -12.94 -9.04 -11.02
C SER A 142 -11.80 -9.32 -12.00
N PRO A 143 -10.93 -10.31 -11.72
CA PRO A 143 -9.95 -10.71 -12.72
C PRO A 143 -10.68 -11.36 -13.90
N ASP A 144 -10.59 -10.75 -15.08
CA ASP A 144 -10.96 -11.36 -16.35
C ASP A 144 -10.04 -12.56 -16.63
N SER A 145 -10.29 -13.74 -16.05
CA SER A 145 -9.74 -14.98 -16.59
C SER A 145 -10.47 -16.23 -16.11
N GLU A 146 -10.81 -17.07 -17.08
CA GLU A 146 -11.16 -18.50 -16.96
C GLU A 146 -10.04 -19.36 -16.33
N GLU A 147 -8.93 -18.73 -15.88
CA GLU A 147 -7.73 -19.37 -15.32
C GLU A 147 -7.53 -19.11 -13.82
N ASN A 148 -8.51 -18.57 -13.10
CA ASN A 148 -8.37 -18.41 -11.65
C ASN A 148 -8.64 -19.73 -10.91
N ASP A 149 -7.58 -20.28 -10.31
CA ASP A 149 -7.59 -21.36 -9.30
C ASP A 149 -8.20 -20.90 -7.94
N GLY A 150 -9.19 -19.98 -8.01
CA GLY A 150 -10.18 -19.76 -6.97
C GLY A 150 -9.80 -18.99 -5.71
N ASN A 151 -8.64 -18.34 -5.57
CA ASN A 151 -8.20 -17.96 -4.22
C ASN A 151 -8.21 -16.48 -3.78
N ILE A 152 -7.99 -15.44 -4.60
CA ILE A 152 -8.04 -14.03 -4.10
C ILE A 152 -8.43 -13.02 -5.20
N ASN A 153 -9.56 -12.31 -5.03
CA ASN A 153 -9.88 -11.11 -5.82
C ASN A 153 -9.03 -9.94 -5.34
N THR A 154 -8.54 -9.09 -6.25
CA THR A 154 -7.90 -7.83 -5.86
C THR A 154 -8.96 -6.92 -5.25
N GLU A 155 -8.69 -6.34 -4.07
CA GLU A 155 -9.65 -5.53 -3.35
C GLU A 155 -8.99 -4.32 -2.69
N TYR A 156 -9.63 -3.15 -2.80
CA TYR A 156 -9.33 -1.99 -1.99
C TYR A 156 -10.47 -1.69 -1.02
N ILE A 157 -10.16 -1.52 0.27
CA ILE A 157 -11.07 -1.01 1.30
C ILE A 157 -10.46 0.25 1.88
N GLY A 158 -11.10 1.41 1.67
CA GLY A 158 -10.56 2.66 2.19
C GLY A 158 -11.27 3.90 1.71
N ASN A 159 -10.64 5.05 1.94
CA ASN A 159 -11.18 6.35 1.59
C ASN A 159 -11.14 6.64 0.08
N PHE A 160 -12.27 7.13 -0.42
CA PHE A 160 -12.44 7.70 -1.74
C PHE A 160 -12.80 9.18 -1.64
N VAL A 161 -12.21 9.99 -2.50
CA VAL A 161 -12.58 11.38 -2.73
C VAL A 161 -12.78 11.55 -4.22
N ASN A 162 -13.97 11.90 -4.67
CA ASN A 162 -14.28 12.09 -6.10
C ASN A 162 -13.88 10.89 -6.98
N GLY A 163 -14.13 9.66 -6.54
CA GLY A 163 -13.82 8.46 -7.33
C GLY A 163 -12.38 7.98 -7.26
N ILE A 164 -11.46 8.70 -6.60
CA ILE A 164 -10.06 8.30 -6.47
C ILE A 164 -9.72 7.90 -5.04
N ARG A 165 -8.80 6.94 -4.88
CA ARG A 165 -8.28 6.54 -3.57
C ARG A 165 -7.46 7.70 -3.00
N ASP A 166 -7.95 8.28 -1.91
CA ASP A 166 -7.37 9.43 -1.22
C ASP A 166 -7.73 9.34 0.27
N GLY A 167 -6.72 9.20 1.12
CA GLY A 167 -6.87 8.91 2.55
C GLY A 167 -6.40 7.51 2.93
N LYS A 168 -6.95 6.93 3.99
CA LYS A 168 -6.47 5.68 4.60
C LYS A 168 -7.15 4.47 3.95
N GLY A 169 -6.41 3.38 3.74
CA GLY A 169 -6.97 2.18 3.15
C GLY A 169 -6.11 0.92 3.26
N ILE A 170 -6.72 -0.19 2.87
CA ILE A 170 -6.13 -1.52 2.73
C ILE A 170 -6.30 -1.94 1.28
N PHE A 171 -5.24 -2.41 0.64
CA PHE A 171 -5.25 -2.92 -0.72
C PHE A 171 -4.69 -4.34 -0.72
N THR A 172 -5.56 -5.31 -0.99
CA THR A 172 -5.22 -6.73 -1.15
C THR A 172 -5.05 -7.01 -2.63
N PHE A 173 -3.89 -7.54 -3.01
CA PHE A 173 -3.55 -7.87 -4.38
C PHE A 173 -3.89 -9.32 -4.68
N SER A 174 -4.22 -9.64 -5.94
CA SER A 174 -4.50 -11.02 -6.39
C SER A 174 -3.33 -11.99 -6.15
N ASN A 175 -2.09 -11.49 -6.11
CA ASN A 175 -0.91 -12.29 -5.79
C ASN A 175 -0.72 -12.59 -4.29
N GLY A 176 -1.67 -12.19 -3.44
CA GLY A 176 -1.65 -12.38 -1.99
C GLY A 176 -0.89 -11.31 -1.21
N ASN A 177 -0.31 -10.31 -1.88
CA ASN A 177 0.26 -9.17 -1.18
C ASN A 177 -0.84 -8.31 -0.54
N GLU A 178 -0.51 -7.58 0.52
CA GLU A 178 -1.41 -6.66 1.20
C GLU A 178 -0.67 -5.36 1.54
N TYR A 179 -1.23 -4.23 1.13
CA TYR A 179 -0.79 -2.92 1.55
C TYR A 179 -1.79 -2.29 2.51
N ILE A 180 -1.32 -1.73 3.62
CA ILE A 180 -2.13 -0.93 4.55
C ILE A 180 -1.43 0.42 4.71
N GLY A 181 -2.10 1.53 4.45
CA GLY A 181 -1.47 2.84 4.56
C GLY A 181 -2.31 3.97 4.00
N SER A 182 -1.65 5.10 3.76
CA SER A 182 -2.29 6.25 3.16
C SER A 182 -2.13 6.27 1.64
N PHE A 183 -3.11 6.85 0.98
CA PHE A 183 -3.19 7.02 -0.47
C PHE A 183 -3.40 8.49 -0.80
N LYS A 184 -2.80 8.92 -1.91
CA LYS A 184 -3.07 10.22 -2.53
C LYS A 184 -3.08 10.03 -4.03
N ASN A 185 -4.13 10.49 -4.70
CA ASN A 185 -4.27 10.35 -6.15
C ASN A 185 -4.01 8.92 -6.65
N ASN A 186 -4.65 7.93 -6.03
CA ASN A 186 -4.52 6.50 -6.32
C ASN A 186 -3.16 5.84 -6.00
N LYS A 187 -2.17 6.59 -5.49
CA LYS A 187 -0.83 6.10 -5.15
C LYS A 187 -0.62 6.03 -3.64
N SER A 188 0.17 5.07 -3.16
CA SER A 188 0.55 5.02 -1.76
C SER A 188 1.47 6.19 -1.38
N THR A 189 1.26 6.73 -0.19
CA THR A 189 2.02 7.85 0.38
C THR A 189 2.04 7.78 1.91
N GLY A 190 2.94 8.54 2.55
CA GLY A 190 3.04 8.60 4.01
C GLY A 190 3.48 7.26 4.60
N ILE A 191 3.06 6.96 5.83
CA ILE A 191 3.37 5.68 6.46
C ILE A 191 2.47 4.58 5.91
N GLY A 192 3.09 3.45 5.60
CA GLY A 192 2.38 2.26 5.13
C GLY A 192 3.17 0.98 5.35
N ARG A 193 2.42 -0.10 5.41
CA ARG A 193 2.89 -1.47 5.58
C ARG A 193 2.56 -2.26 4.32
N MET A 194 3.54 -2.91 3.73
CA MET A 194 3.37 -3.91 2.67
C MET A 194 3.76 -5.27 3.21
N LYS A 195 2.82 -6.21 3.25
CA LYS A 195 3.07 -7.62 3.50
C LYS A 195 3.07 -8.35 2.17
N TYR A 196 4.15 -9.06 1.89
CA TYR A 196 4.29 -9.82 0.67
C TYR A 196 3.87 -11.28 0.90
N ASN A 197 3.32 -11.92 -0.13
CA ASN A 197 2.91 -13.32 -0.06
C ASN A 197 4.08 -14.29 0.18
N ASN A 198 5.30 -13.89 -0.19
CA ASN A 198 6.53 -14.65 0.10
C ASN A 198 6.96 -14.59 1.58
N GLY A 199 6.23 -13.84 2.43
CA GLY A 199 6.52 -13.65 3.86
C GLY A 199 7.36 -12.41 4.18
N ASP A 200 7.90 -11.72 3.17
CA ASP A 200 8.59 -10.45 3.40
C ASP A 200 7.62 -9.36 3.87
N GLU A 201 8.15 -8.35 4.54
CA GLU A 201 7.40 -7.20 5.01
C GLU A 201 8.21 -5.91 4.85
N TYR A 202 7.51 -4.83 4.48
CA TYR A 202 8.02 -3.48 4.58
C TYR A 202 7.10 -2.62 5.43
N LEU A 203 7.66 -1.87 6.37
CA LEU A 203 6.96 -0.87 7.19
C LEU A 203 7.74 0.44 7.14
N GLY A 204 7.16 1.49 6.55
CA GLY A 204 7.88 2.76 6.44
C GLY A 204 7.19 3.79 5.57
N ASN A 205 7.99 4.76 5.13
CA ASN A 205 7.54 5.87 4.31
C ASN A 205 7.34 5.46 2.84
N TRP A 206 6.26 6.00 2.27
CA TRP A 206 5.89 5.84 0.88
C TRP A 206 5.76 7.21 0.20
N LEU A 207 6.19 7.27 -1.05
CA LEU A 207 5.99 8.41 -1.92
C LEU A 207 5.65 7.92 -3.32
N ASP A 208 4.52 8.35 -3.85
CA ASP A 208 4.07 8.06 -5.22
C ASP A 208 4.12 6.57 -5.59
N GLY A 209 3.72 5.67 -4.69
CA GLY A 209 3.72 4.23 -4.97
C GLY A 209 5.04 3.52 -4.65
N LYS A 210 6.06 4.23 -4.19
CA LYS A 210 7.41 3.69 -3.94
C LYS A 210 7.81 3.83 -2.48
N LYS A 211 8.68 2.93 -2.00
CA LYS A 211 9.32 3.07 -0.68
C LYS A 211 10.32 4.23 -0.79
N ASP A 212 10.17 5.26 0.02
CA ASP A 212 10.98 6.47 -0.05
C ASP A 212 11.07 7.12 1.33
N GLY A 213 12.28 7.34 1.84
CA GLY A 213 12.53 7.77 3.22
C GLY A 213 12.83 6.60 4.17
N LEU A 214 12.66 6.83 5.47
CA LEU A 214 12.98 5.83 6.49
C LEU A 214 11.99 4.65 6.48
N GLY A 215 12.50 3.43 6.57
CA GLY A 215 11.67 2.24 6.67
C GLY A 215 12.40 1.04 7.25
N ILE A 216 11.60 0.02 7.54
CA ILE A 216 12.01 -1.27 8.06
C ILE A 216 11.60 -2.31 7.03
N TYR A 217 12.56 -3.13 6.58
CA TYR A 217 12.29 -4.27 5.72
C TYR A 217 12.65 -5.53 6.46
N THR A 218 11.70 -6.44 6.61
CA THR A 218 11.90 -7.75 7.22
C THR A 218 11.80 -8.79 6.12
N TRP A 219 12.87 -9.55 5.91
CA TRP A 219 12.86 -10.69 5.02
C TRP A 219 12.21 -11.90 5.71
N ASN A 220 11.61 -12.79 4.93
CA ASN A 220 10.97 -14.00 5.45
C ASN A 220 11.94 -14.94 6.20
N ASP A 221 13.25 -14.85 5.91
CA ASP A 221 14.29 -15.58 6.64
C ASP A 221 14.65 -14.95 8.01
N GLY A 222 13.99 -13.85 8.35
CA GLY A 222 14.13 -13.12 9.61
C GLY A 222 15.22 -12.06 9.62
N TYR A 223 15.95 -11.84 8.52
CA TYR A 223 16.82 -10.67 8.42
C TYR A 223 15.98 -9.40 8.47
N ILE A 224 16.57 -8.32 9.00
CA ILE A 224 15.91 -7.02 9.12
C ILE A 224 16.85 -5.94 8.63
N TYR A 225 16.37 -5.07 7.75
CA TYR A 225 17.03 -3.82 7.39
C TYR A 225 16.24 -2.66 7.97
N ILE A 226 16.96 -1.71 8.56
CA ILE A 226 16.41 -0.47 9.05
C ILE A 226 17.23 0.67 8.48
N GLY A 227 16.61 1.54 7.69
CA GLY A 227 17.35 2.63 7.06
C GLY A 227 16.56 3.36 5.99
N ASN A 228 17.30 4.08 5.17
CA ASN A 228 16.75 4.93 4.13
C ASN A 228 16.44 4.15 2.84
N PHE A 229 15.31 4.49 2.22
CA PHE A 229 14.91 4.01 0.92
C PHE A 229 14.83 5.17 -0.06
N LYS A 230 15.19 4.91 -1.32
CA LYS A 230 14.94 5.79 -2.46
C LYS A 230 14.48 4.95 -3.64
N ASP A 231 13.36 5.34 -4.26
CA ASP A 231 12.80 4.62 -5.41
C ASP A 231 12.68 3.10 -5.18
N SER A 232 12.18 2.71 -4.01
CA SER A 232 12.02 1.31 -3.58
C SER A 232 13.33 0.51 -3.36
N LYS A 233 14.48 1.18 -3.29
CA LYS A 233 15.79 0.55 -3.02
C LYS A 233 16.40 1.10 -1.73
N MET A 234 17.15 0.28 -1.01
CA MET A 234 17.98 0.73 0.12
C MET A 234 19.01 1.73 -0.40
N ASP A 235 19.00 2.96 0.11
CA ASP A 235 19.84 4.07 -0.37
C ASP A 235 20.03 5.11 0.73
N GLY A 236 21.28 5.45 1.06
CA GLY A 236 21.65 6.26 2.22
C GLY A 236 22.11 5.41 3.41
N ILE A 237 21.92 5.90 4.63
CA ILE A 237 22.35 5.19 5.85
C ILE A 237 21.35 4.11 6.24
N GLY A 238 21.85 2.93 6.64
CA GLY A 238 21.02 1.88 7.22
C GLY A 238 21.82 0.72 7.83
N SER A 239 21.15 -0.02 8.71
CA SER A 239 21.71 -1.18 9.41
C SER A 239 20.95 -2.46 9.04
N CYS A 240 21.67 -3.56 8.88
CA CYS A 240 21.12 -4.91 8.73
C CYS A 240 21.37 -5.76 9.98
N PHE A 241 20.37 -6.54 10.35
CA PHE A 241 20.38 -7.48 11.46
C PHE A 241 20.01 -8.88 10.96
N ASN A 242 20.60 -9.92 11.55
CA ASN A 242 20.18 -11.28 11.30
C ASN A 242 18.89 -11.64 12.09
N SER A 243 18.37 -12.85 11.88
CA SER A 243 17.18 -13.36 12.56
C SER A 243 17.29 -13.51 14.08
N LYS A 244 18.50 -13.37 14.64
CA LYS A 244 18.75 -13.34 16.09
C LYS A 244 18.83 -11.91 16.64
N GLY A 245 18.64 -10.90 15.80
CA GLY A 245 18.78 -9.49 16.14
C GLY A 245 20.23 -9.04 16.29
N GLU A 246 21.21 -9.80 15.79
CA GLU A 246 22.61 -9.41 15.81
C GLU A 246 22.93 -8.52 14.61
N LEU A 247 23.69 -7.45 14.83
CA LEU A 247 24.13 -6.54 13.78
C LEU A 247 25.03 -7.29 12.78
N VAL A 248 24.70 -7.20 11.50
CA VAL A 248 25.43 -7.79 10.37
C VAL A 248 26.16 -6.70 9.59
N TYR A 249 25.50 -5.56 9.38
CA TYR A 249 26.08 -4.42 8.69
C TYR A 249 25.51 -3.11 9.24
N ASP A 250 26.35 -2.09 9.33
CA ASP A 250 25.94 -0.72 9.63
C ASP A 250 26.72 0.24 8.76
N GLY A 251 26.04 1.04 7.93
CA GLY A 251 26.73 1.98 7.05
C GLY A 251 25.90 2.49 5.89
N GLU A 252 26.61 2.94 4.87
CA GLU A 252 26.04 3.51 3.66
C GLU A 252 25.55 2.41 2.68
N TRP A 253 24.51 2.75 1.94
CA TRP A 253 23.85 1.96 0.92
C TRP A 253 23.62 2.80 -0.32
N LYS A 254 23.67 2.17 -1.49
CA LYS A 254 23.36 2.82 -2.77
C LYS A 254 22.68 1.84 -3.71
N LYS A 255 21.49 2.19 -4.19
CA LYS A 255 20.71 1.37 -5.14
C LYS A 255 20.57 -0.11 -4.71
N GLY A 256 20.39 -0.36 -3.42
CA GLY A 256 20.19 -1.70 -2.85
C GLY A 256 21.47 -2.46 -2.51
N GLN A 257 22.65 -1.84 -2.64
CA GLN A 257 23.94 -2.47 -2.35
C GLN A 257 24.68 -1.71 -1.26
N ILE A 258 25.44 -2.44 -0.43
CA ILE A 258 26.42 -1.87 0.48
C ILE A 258 27.43 -1.03 -0.33
N HIS A 259 27.65 0.22 0.09
CA HIS A 259 28.48 1.19 -0.63
C HIS A 259 28.98 2.25 0.34
N GLY A 260 30.05 2.99 0.01
CA GLY A 260 30.52 4.07 0.88
C GLY A 260 31.13 3.53 2.18
N LYS A 261 31.03 4.26 3.28
CA LYS A 261 31.60 3.82 4.56
C LYS A 261 30.65 2.91 5.33
N GLY A 262 31.20 1.89 5.97
CA GLY A 262 30.41 1.02 6.84
C GLY A 262 31.24 0.06 7.68
N ARG A 263 30.53 -0.72 8.48
CA ARG A 263 31.03 -1.79 9.32
C ARG A 263 30.28 -3.07 8.97
N TYR A 264 31.00 -4.09 8.54
CA TYR A 264 30.46 -5.43 8.29
C TYR A 264 30.92 -6.41 9.37
N MET A 265 29.97 -7.08 10.03
CA MET A 265 30.21 -8.01 11.13
C MET A 265 29.95 -9.45 10.69
N TRP A 266 31.00 -10.28 10.65
CA TRP A 266 30.84 -11.73 10.51
C TRP A 266 30.50 -12.39 11.84
N SER A 267 31.04 -11.86 12.93
CA SER A 267 30.71 -12.24 14.30
C SER A 267 31.07 -11.11 15.26
N LYS A 268 30.73 -11.26 16.54
CA LYS A 268 31.13 -10.31 17.60
C LYS A 268 32.65 -10.10 17.70
N HIS A 269 33.44 -11.04 17.21
CA HIS A 269 34.90 -11.02 17.29
C HIS A 269 35.55 -10.94 15.91
N LYS A 270 34.80 -10.76 14.82
CA LYS A 270 35.37 -10.70 13.46
C LYS A 270 34.58 -9.73 12.61
N TRP A 271 35.19 -8.61 12.24
CA TRP A 271 34.51 -7.56 11.49
C TRP A 271 35.48 -6.72 10.66
N TYR A 272 34.91 -5.93 9.75
CA TYR A 272 35.63 -4.98 8.91
C TYR A 272 34.97 -3.62 9.03
N GLU A 273 35.78 -2.58 9.13
CA GLU A 273 35.35 -1.18 9.11
C GLU A 273 36.11 -0.44 8.02
N GLY A 274 35.41 0.18 7.09
CA GLY A 274 36.06 0.87 5.98
C GLY A 274 35.10 1.18 4.85
N GLU A 275 35.69 1.37 3.67
CA GLU A 275 34.95 1.68 2.46
C GLU A 275 34.45 0.42 1.72
N PHE A 276 33.34 0.59 1.03
CA PHE A 276 32.70 -0.43 0.22
C PHE A 276 32.34 0.11 -1.16
N GLN A 277 32.46 -0.75 -2.16
CA GLN A 277 31.99 -0.48 -3.51
C GLN A 277 31.25 -1.71 -4.04
N GLN A 278 29.96 -1.54 -4.35
CA GLN A 278 29.08 -2.58 -4.92
C GLN A 278 29.07 -3.87 -4.08
N GLY A 279 28.97 -3.72 -2.76
CA GLY A 279 28.95 -4.84 -1.81
C GLY A 279 30.31 -5.37 -1.39
N GLN A 280 31.41 -4.90 -1.97
CA GLN A 280 32.74 -5.43 -1.72
C GLN A 280 33.61 -4.42 -0.96
N LYS A 281 34.47 -4.91 -0.07
CA LYS A 281 35.44 -4.06 0.63
C LYS A 281 36.36 -3.39 -0.39
N HIS A 282 36.53 -2.08 -0.27
CA HIS A 282 37.27 -1.24 -1.20
C HIS A 282 37.91 -0.08 -0.43
N GLY A 283 38.83 0.66 -1.04
CA GLY A 283 39.40 1.86 -0.43
C GLY A 283 40.12 1.57 0.90
N GLU A 284 40.13 2.51 1.83
CA GLU A 284 40.77 2.32 3.13
C GLU A 284 39.87 1.55 4.10
N GLY A 285 40.46 0.66 4.90
CA GLY A 285 39.73 -0.04 5.95
C GLY A 285 40.58 -0.89 6.88
N ILE A 286 39.99 -1.22 8.02
CA ILE A 286 40.58 -2.00 9.08
C ILE A 286 39.79 -3.30 9.25
N PHE A 287 40.50 -4.43 9.27
CA PHE A 287 39.93 -5.73 9.58
C PHE A 287 40.34 -6.13 11.00
N TYR A 288 39.34 -6.52 11.79
CA TYR A 288 39.48 -6.85 13.20
C TYR A 288 39.20 -8.33 13.46
N LEU A 289 39.99 -8.93 14.34
CA LEU A 289 39.78 -10.27 14.88
C LEU A 289 40.03 -10.24 16.40
N ASN A 290 39.09 -10.75 17.19
CA ASN A 290 39.14 -10.78 18.66
C ASN A 290 39.42 -9.41 19.29
N ASN A 291 38.93 -8.34 18.65
CA ASN A 291 39.17 -6.93 19.00
C ASN A 291 40.55 -6.35 18.64
N ASP A 292 41.42 -7.15 18.01
CA ASP A 292 42.71 -6.68 17.52
C ASP A 292 42.60 -6.27 16.04
N PRO A 293 43.13 -5.10 15.64
CA PRO A 293 43.23 -4.72 14.24
C PRO A 293 44.32 -5.55 13.55
N ILE A 294 43.93 -6.61 12.83
CA ILE A 294 44.87 -7.53 12.17
C ILE A 294 45.38 -6.97 10.84
N TYR A 295 44.60 -6.11 10.19
CA TYR A 295 45.02 -5.41 8.99
C TYR A 295 44.46 -3.99 8.96
N ASN A 296 45.30 -3.02 8.65
CA ASN A 296 44.92 -1.64 8.41
C ASN A 296 45.58 -1.18 7.10
N GLY A 297 44.77 -0.88 6.09
CA GLY A 297 45.25 -0.36 4.81
C GLY A 297 44.22 -0.50 3.69
N THR A 298 44.69 -0.37 2.46
CA THR A 298 43.83 -0.32 1.27
C THR A 298 43.28 -1.69 0.87
N TRP A 299 42.05 -1.74 0.36
CA TRP A 299 41.34 -2.90 -0.17
C TRP A 299 40.91 -2.65 -1.61
N LYS A 300 40.89 -3.72 -2.41
CA LYS A 300 40.34 -3.71 -3.77
C LYS A 300 39.52 -4.97 -4.02
N TYR A 301 38.20 -4.82 -4.02
CA TYR A 301 37.24 -5.90 -4.29
C TYR A 301 37.48 -7.10 -3.38
N ASP A 302 37.32 -6.87 -2.07
CA ASP A 302 37.52 -7.84 -0.99
C ASP A 302 38.94 -8.33 -0.73
N LYS A 303 39.91 -7.91 -1.55
CA LYS A 303 41.32 -8.28 -1.39
C LYS A 303 42.09 -7.14 -0.70
N PRO A 304 42.79 -7.42 0.41
CA PRO A 304 43.67 -6.44 1.02
C PRO A 304 44.88 -6.22 0.09
N SER A 305 45.29 -4.97 -0.06
CA SER A 305 46.44 -4.59 -0.88
C SER A 305 47.72 -4.85 -0.09
N ILE A 306 48.11 -6.13 -0.03
CA ILE A 306 49.32 -6.57 0.65
C ILE A 306 50.33 -6.93 -0.42
N PHE A 307 51.43 -6.17 -0.49
CA PHE A 307 52.55 -6.53 -1.34
C PHE A 307 53.08 -7.91 -0.89
N ASN A 308 52.93 -8.90 -1.77
CA ASN A 308 53.49 -10.27 -1.66
C ASN A 308 52.86 -11.21 -0.61
N LYS A 309 51.61 -11.02 -0.19
CA LYS A 309 50.88 -12.08 0.54
C LYS A 309 49.42 -12.22 0.10
N THR A 310 48.93 -13.46 0.03
CA THR A 310 47.51 -13.78 -0.20
C THR A 310 46.69 -13.57 1.07
N PHE A 311 45.35 -13.48 0.94
CA PHE A 311 44.44 -13.40 2.08
C PHE A 311 44.66 -14.60 3.04
N GLU A 312 44.80 -15.81 2.49
CA GLU A 312 45.07 -17.01 3.26
C GLU A 312 46.40 -16.93 4.01
N GLU A 313 47.47 -16.42 3.39
CA GLU A 313 48.79 -16.25 4.04
C GLU A 313 48.81 -15.22 5.16
N VAL A 314 47.88 -14.26 5.14
CA VAL A 314 47.75 -13.23 6.18
C VAL A 314 46.94 -13.76 7.35
N PHE A 315 45.97 -14.63 7.08
CA PHE A 315 45.02 -15.11 8.07
C PHE A 315 45.23 -16.59 8.50
N SER A 316 46.18 -17.32 7.93
CA SER A 316 46.52 -18.72 8.29
C SER A 316 47.12 -18.87 9.68
N ASN A 317 47.65 -17.79 10.27
CA ASN A 317 48.30 -17.81 11.58
C ASN A 317 47.33 -17.60 12.76
N PHE A 318 46.02 -17.51 12.49
CA PHE A 318 45.00 -17.16 13.50
C PHE A 318 43.95 -18.28 13.71
N ASN A 319 44.27 -19.52 13.35
CA ASN A 319 43.44 -20.71 13.65
C ASN A 319 43.77 -21.30 15.02
#